data_AF-A0A813P6J0-F1
#
_entry.id   AF-A0A813P6J0-F1
#
_cell.length_a   1.000
_cell.length_b   1.000
_cell.length_c   1.000
_cell.angle_alpha   90.00
_cell.angle_beta   90.00
_cell.angle_gamma   90.00
#
_symmetry.space_group_name_H-M   'P 1'
#
loop_
_entity.id
_entity.type
_entity.pdbx_description
1 polymer ?
#
loop_
_entity_poly.entity_id
_entity_poly.type
_entity_poly.pdbx_seq_one_letter_code
_entity_poly.pdbx_strand_id
1 'polypeptide(L)'
;MSGLKIEFVTQKELNEIVQEKNSIRVGSTGNPQQRAQQLEAEGYAGTMYVAKTTNMQLAENKLLEYQPRHNERLKSNAPNDEGFVFLIKGRKMK
;
A
#
# COMPACT_ATOMS: atom_id res chain seq x y z
N MET A 1 7.26 16.80 13.06
CA MET A 1 6.72 16.54 11.71
C MET A 1 7.05 15.11 11.36
N SER A 2 6.09 14.21 11.37
CA SER A 2 6.33 12.80 11.02
C SER A 2 5.09 12.25 10.37
N GLY A 3 4.85 12.73 9.15
CA GLY A 3 3.80 12.24 8.27
C GLY A 3 4.26 11.04 7.45
N LEU A 4 3.34 10.52 6.65
CA LEU A 4 3.56 9.32 5.85
C LEU A 4 4.37 9.68 4.60
N LYS A 5 5.65 9.28 4.56
CA LYS A 5 6.53 9.57 3.40
C LYS A 5 6.11 8.73 2.22
N ILE A 6 5.85 9.36 1.07
CA ILE A 6 5.56 8.65 -0.17
C ILE A 6 6.87 8.37 -0.91
N GLU A 7 7.04 7.14 -1.38
CA GLU A 7 8.18 6.73 -2.19
C GLU A 7 7.69 5.95 -3.41
N PHE A 8 8.04 6.43 -4.60
CA PHE A 8 7.68 5.76 -5.85
C PHE A 8 8.72 4.70 -6.18
N VAL A 9 8.23 3.48 -6.41
CA VAL A 9 9.05 2.31 -6.73
C VAL A 9 8.42 1.56 -7.89
N THR A 10 9.17 0.62 -8.47
CA THR A 10 8.64 -0.33 -9.44
C THR A 10 7.74 -1.37 -8.76
N GLN A 11 6.88 -2.05 -9.53
CA GLN A 11 6.08 -3.15 -8.98
C GLN A 11 6.96 -4.30 -8.46
N LYS A 12 8.12 -4.51 -9.10
CA LYS A 12 9.07 -5.54 -8.66
C LYS A 12 9.58 -5.22 -7.25
N GLU A 13 10.09 -4.01 -7.05
CA GLU A 13 10.56 -3.55 -5.73
C GLU A 13 9.42 -3.59 -4.70
N LEU A 14 8.21 -3.17 -5.06
CA LEU A 14 7.06 -3.24 -4.16
C LEU A 14 6.75 -4.68 -3.70
N ASN A 15 6.86 -5.66 -4.60
CA ASN A 15 6.68 -7.09 -4.31
C ASN A 15 7.81 -7.68 -3.46
N GLU A 16 9.01 -7.10 -3.51
CA GLU A 16 10.13 -7.48 -2.63
C GLU A 16 9.90 -6.91 -1.22
N ILE A 17 9.53 -5.63 -1.12
CA ILE A 17 9.29 -4.95 0.16
C ILE A 17 8.10 -5.56 0.91
N VAL A 18 7.02 -5.97 0.22
CA VAL A 18 5.85 -6.57 0.90
C VAL A 18 6.20 -7.86 1.66
N GLN A 19 7.23 -8.60 1.21
CA GLN A 19 7.71 -9.83 1.85
C GLN A 19 8.57 -9.54 3.11
N GLU A 20 9.02 -8.30 3.28
CA GLU A 20 9.78 -7.91 4.46
C GLU A 20 8.90 -7.82 5.72
N LYS A 21 9.48 -8.17 6.87
CA LYS A 21 8.84 -7.91 8.17
C LYS A 21 8.71 -6.39 8.35
N ASN A 22 7.52 -5.92 8.76
CA ASN A 22 7.09 -4.52 8.98
C ASN A 22 6.17 -3.90 7.92
N SER A 23 5.74 -4.69 6.94
CA SER A 23 4.63 -4.35 6.05
C SER A 23 3.31 -4.42 6.83
N ILE A 24 2.62 -3.29 7.01
CA ILE A 24 1.44 -3.19 7.89
C ILE A 24 0.13 -2.91 7.16
N ARG A 25 0.20 -2.45 5.90
CA ARG A 25 -1.00 -2.22 5.08
C ARG A 25 -0.65 -2.30 3.60
N VAL A 26 -1.49 -2.97 2.83
CA VAL A 26 -1.50 -2.87 1.37
C VAL A 26 -2.83 -2.31 0.89
N GLY A 27 -2.82 -1.70 -0.28
CA GLY A 27 -4.02 -1.21 -0.93
C GLY A 27 -3.75 -0.65 -2.31
N SER A 28 -4.78 -0.10 -2.93
CA SER A 28 -4.67 0.62 -4.20
C SER A 28 -5.35 1.98 -4.14
N THR A 29 -4.95 2.90 -5.03
CA THR A 29 -5.48 4.27 -5.09
C THR A 29 -5.22 4.89 -6.47
N GLY A 30 -6.13 5.76 -6.92
CA GLY A 30 -5.87 6.64 -8.07
C GLY A 30 -5.03 7.89 -7.70
N ASN A 31 -4.99 8.27 -6.42
CA ASN A 31 -4.26 9.44 -5.93
C ASN A 31 -3.44 9.10 -4.67
N PRO A 32 -2.12 8.85 -4.82
CA PRO A 32 -1.24 8.48 -3.70
C PRO A 32 -1.12 9.56 -2.63
N GLN A 33 -1.07 10.83 -3.02
CA GLN A 33 -0.89 11.97 -2.11
C GLN A 33 -2.09 12.12 -1.17
N GLN A 34 -3.29 12.14 -1.74
CA GLN A 34 -4.52 12.21 -0.96
C GLN A 34 -4.66 10.98 -0.06
N ARG A 35 -4.29 9.79 -0.57
CA ARG A 35 -4.39 8.55 0.21
C ARG A 35 -3.42 8.53 1.38
N ALA A 36 -2.19 9.00 1.20
CA ALA A 36 -1.21 9.11 2.28
C ALA A 36 -1.70 10.04 3.41
N GLN A 37 -2.29 11.19 3.06
CA GLN A 37 -2.86 12.13 4.05
C GLN A 37 -4.01 11.49 4.85
N GLN A 38 -4.90 10.75 4.19
CA GLN A 38 -5.97 10.01 4.87
C GLN A 38 -5.41 8.97 5.84
N LEU A 39 -4.44 8.17 5.39
CA LEU A 39 -3.82 7.13 6.20
C LEU A 39 -3.03 7.73 7.39
N GLU A 40 -2.39 8.87 7.19
CA GLU A 40 -1.76 9.61 8.28
C GLU A 40 -2.79 10.02 9.35
N ALA A 41 -3.95 10.54 8.95
CA ALA A 41 -5.06 10.86 9.87
C ALA A 41 -5.67 9.63 10.57
N GLU A 42 -5.68 8.48 9.89
CA GLU A 42 -6.02 7.17 10.46
C GLU A 42 -4.97 6.65 11.47
N GLY A 43 -3.81 7.32 11.58
CA GLY A 43 -2.74 7.03 12.54
C GLY A 43 -1.60 6.17 11.97
N TYR A 44 -1.51 5.99 10.66
CA TYR A 44 -0.38 5.31 10.04
C TYR A 44 0.84 6.23 9.95
N ALA A 45 2.01 5.71 10.31
CA ALA A 45 3.28 6.44 10.22
C ALA A 45 4.37 5.54 9.63
N GLY A 46 5.26 6.12 8.82
CA GLY A 46 6.35 5.41 8.14
C GLY A 46 6.47 5.81 6.67
N THR A 47 6.75 4.82 5.81
CA THR A 47 6.88 5.00 4.35
C THR A 47 5.77 4.27 3.62
N MET A 48 5.07 4.96 2.73
CA MET A 48 4.15 4.40 1.75
C MET A 48 4.88 4.28 0.42
N TYR A 49 5.25 3.04 0.10
CA TYR A 49 5.80 2.67 -1.18
C TYR A 49 4.66 2.52 -2.18
N VAL A 50 4.83 3.12 -3.36
CA VAL A 50 3.79 3.22 -4.37
C VAL A 50 4.34 2.79 -5.71
N ALA A 51 3.63 1.90 -6.41
CA ALA A 51 3.97 1.50 -7.76
C ALA A 51 2.80 1.76 -8.70
N LYS A 52 3.11 2.28 -9.90
CA LYS A 52 2.11 2.46 -10.95
C LYS A 52 1.65 1.10 -11.49
N THR A 53 0.36 0.98 -11.83
CA THR A 53 -0.22 -0.23 -12.39
C THR A 53 -1.30 0.11 -13.39
N THR A 54 -1.46 -0.72 -14.43
CA THR A 54 -2.57 -0.64 -15.39
C THR A 54 -3.83 -1.35 -14.89
N ASN A 55 -3.72 -2.14 -13.83
CA ASN A 55 -4.85 -2.80 -13.18
C ASN A 55 -4.62 -2.82 -11.66
N MET A 56 -5.34 -1.97 -10.93
CA MET A 56 -5.26 -1.87 -9.48
C MET A 56 -5.73 -3.14 -8.76
N GLN A 57 -6.83 -3.73 -9.19
CA GLN A 57 -7.38 -4.95 -8.58
C GLN A 57 -6.37 -6.11 -8.63
N LEU A 58 -5.78 -6.36 -9.81
CA LEU A 58 -4.81 -7.43 -10.02
C LEU A 58 -3.51 -7.19 -9.24
N ALA A 59 -3.02 -5.95 -9.22
CA ALA A 59 -1.80 -5.61 -8.50
C ALA A 59 -1.98 -5.71 -6.97
N GLU A 60 -3.11 -5.23 -6.43
CA GLU A 60 -3.40 -5.34 -5.01
C GLU A 60 -3.61 -6.79 -4.57
N ASN A 61 -4.31 -7.61 -5.37
CA ASN A 61 -4.47 -9.04 -5.08
C ASN A 61 -3.11 -9.75 -4.93
N LYS A 62 -2.14 -9.45 -5.80
CA LYS A 62 -0.78 -10.00 -5.70
C LYS A 62 -0.12 -9.63 -4.37
N LEU A 63 -0.26 -8.39 -3.91
CA LEU A 63 0.32 -7.99 -2.61
C LEU A 63 -0.40 -8.64 -1.43
N LEU A 64 -1.71 -8.87 -1.52
CA LEU A 64 -2.50 -9.53 -0.48
C LEU A 64 -2.09 -10.99 -0.28
N GLU A 65 -1.58 -11.68 -1.30
CA GLU A 65 -1.04 -13.05 -1.18
C GLU A 65 0.15 -13.11 -0.21
N TYR A 66 0.92 -12.03 -0.09
CA TYR A 66 2.11 -11.96 0.76
C TYR A 66 1.85 -11.39 2.16
N GLN A 67 0.65 -10.88 2.45
CA GLN A 67 0.31 -10.29 3.75
C GLN A 67 -0.64 -11.15 4.58
N PRO A 68 -0.18 -11.72 5.72
CA PRO A 68 -1.07 -12.50 6.60
C PRO A 68 -1.57 -11.78 7.86
N ARG A 69 -1.28 -10.48 8.11
CA ARG A 69 -1.39 -9.92 9.48
C ARG A 69 -2.26 -8.68 9.74
N HIS A 70 -2.67 -7.90 8.74
CA HIS A 70 -3.49 -6.70 9.00
C HIS A 70 -4.62 -6.42 8.01
N ASN A 71 -4.61 -7.04 6.83
CA ASN A 71 -5.77 -7.00 5.96
C ASN A 71 -6.68 -8.17 6.31
N GLU A 72 -7.84 -7.85 6.89
CA GLU A 72 -8.94 -8.82 7.11
C GLU A 72 -9.47 -9.37 5.78
N ARG A 73 -9.14 -8.71 4.67
CA ARG A 73 -9.56 -9.08 3.32
C ARG A 73 -8.44 -9.75 2.56
N LEU A 74 -8.71 -10.96 2.05
CA LEU A 74 -7.82 -11.73 1.20
C LEU A 74 -7.97 -11.37 -0.29
N LYS A 75 -8.90 -10.46 -0.64
CA LYS A 75 -9.20 -10.05 -2.02
C LYS A 75 -9.44 -8.54 -2.09
N SER A 76 -8.90 -7.92 -3.13
CA SER A 76 -9.10 -6.53 -3.48
C SER A 76 -10.52 -6.28 -3.99
N ASN A 77 -11.10 -5.16 -3.55
CA ASN A 77 -12.34 -4.59 -4.06
C ASN A 77 -12.12 -3.36 -4.93
N ALA A 78 -10.88 -3.12 -5.38
CA ALA A 78 -10.54 -2.02 -6.26
C ALA A 78 -11.11 -2.21 -7.68
N PRO A 79 -11.35 -1.13 -8.42
CA PRO A 79 -11.74 -1.24 -9.83
C PRO A 79 -10.57 -1.78 -10.68
N ASN A 80 -10.91 -2.36 -11.82
CA ASN A 80 -9.96 -2.88 -12.82
C ASN A 80 -9.39 -1.75 -13.70
N ASP A 81 -8.90 -0.68 -13.06
CA ASP A 81 -8.43 0.54 -13.72
C ASP A 81 -6.94 0.79 -13.49
N GLU A 82 -6.38 1.66 -14.33
CA GLU A 82 -5.03 2.21 -14.13
C GLU A 82 -5.00 3.08 -12.87
N GLY A 83 -3.89 3.01 -12.14
CA GLY A 83 -3.64 3.82 -10.97
C GLY A 83 -2.38 3.37 -10.26
N PHE A 84 -2.48 3.26 -8.95
CA PHE A 84 -1.35 2.88 -8.10
C PHE A 84 -1.75 1.80 -7.12
N VAL A 85 -0.81 0.90 -6.86
CA VAL A 85 -0.84 -0.01 -5.72
C VAL A 85 0.20 0.47 -4.72
N PHE A 86 -0.08 0.30 -3.43
CA PHE A 86 0.78 0.76 -2.38
C PHE A 86 0.91 -0.23 -1.23
N LEU A 87 2.00 -0.06 -0.50
CA LEU A 87 2.36 -0.76 0.71
C LEU A 87 2.83 0.28 1.73
N ILE A 88 2.40 0.15 2.99
CA ILE A 88 2.94 0.93 4.10
C ILE A 88 3.88 0.04 4.91
N LYS A 89 5.12 0.50 5.05
CA LYS A 89 6.10 -0.04 6.00
C LYS A 89 6.23 0.93 7.17
N GLY A 90 5.91 0.46 8.37
CA GLY A 90 5.93 1.31 9.55
C GLY A 90 5.05 0.77 10.68
N ARG A 91 4.34 1.68 11.36
CA ARG A 91 3.46 1.35 12.49
C ARG A 91 2.14 2.11 12.41
N LYS A 92 1.08 1.52 12.96
CA LYS A 92 -0.15 2.23 13.29
C LYS A 92 -0.04 2.71 14.74
N MET A 93 -0.19 4.01 14.97
CA MET A 93 -0.02 4.63 16.30
C MET A 93 -1.34 4.75 17.09
N LYS A 94 -2.45 4.29 16.52
CA LYS A 94 -3.78 4.25 17.15
C LYS A 94 -4.20 2.82 17.43
#